data_AF-A0A1Q4YKE9-F1
#
_entry.id   AF-A0A1Q4YKE9-F1
#
_cell.length_a   1.000
_cell.length_b   1.000
_cell.length_c   1.000
_cell.angle_alpha   90.00
_cell.angle_beta   90.00
_cell.angle_gamma   90.00
#
_symmetry.space_group_name_H-M   'P 1'
#
loop_
_entity.id
_entity.type
_entity.pdbx_description
1 polymer ?
#
loop_
_entity_poly.entity_id
_entity_poly.type
_entity_poly.pdbx_seq_one_letter_code
_entity_poly.pdbx_strand_id
1 'polypeptide(L)' 'MAVWSLVVLVCAVGVLLSVVAGGVAAALPDASANHWSDRCRRGFKAFLASMTLYIAFVLMVLAVRAGLA' A
#
# COMPACT_ATOMS: atom_id res chain seq x y z
N MET A 1 -7.78 -17.70 18.20
CA MET A 1 -8.64 -16.62 17.65
C MET A 1 -7.88 -15.30 17.48
N ALA A 2 -7.18 -14.80 18.50
CA ALA A 2 -6.49 -13.49 18.46
C ALA A 2 -5.46 -13.30 17.31
N VAL A 3 -4.74 -14.35 16.91
CA VAL A 3 -3.73 -14.27 15.82
C VAL A 3 -4.37 -13.91 14.48
N TRP A 4 -5.51 -14.52 14.14
CA TRP A 4 -6.22 -14.22 12.90
C TRP A 4 -6.79 -12.81 12.89
N SER A 5 -7.27 -12.30 14.03
CA SER A 5 -7.71 -10.92 14.17
C SER A 5 -6.58 -9.91 13.95
N LEU A 6 -5.38 -10.20 14.46
CA LEU A 6 -4.19 -9.38 14.22
C LEU A 6 -3.78 -9.37 12.75
N VAL A 7 -3.82 -10.53 12.07
CA VAL A 7 -3.53 -10.61 10.63
C VAL A 7 -4.51 -9.76 9.82
N VAL A 8 -5.80 -9.86 10.12
CA VAL A 8 -6.83 -9.05 9.44
C VAL A 8 -6.62 -7.55 9.70
N LEU A 9 -6.32 -7.17 10.94
CA LEU A 9 -6.05 -5.77 11.30
C LEU A 9 -4.84 -5.22 10.53
N VAL A 10 -3.75 -5.98 10.48
CA VAL A 10 -2.52 -5.62 9.75
C VAL A 10 -2.83 -5.46 8.27
N CYS A 11 -3.51 -6.42 7.63
CA CYS A 11 -3.94 -6.31 6.24
C CYS A 11 -4.83 -5.08 5.99
N ALA A 12 -5.81 -4.81 6.86
CA ALA A 12 -6.71 -3.67 6.74
C ALA A 12 -5.95 -2.34 6.82
N VAL A 13 -5.01 -2.21 7.76
CA VAL A 13 -4.16 -1.00 7.89
C VAL A 13 -3.28 -0.81 6.67
N GLY A 14 -2.66 -1.88 6.17
CA GLY A 14 -1.82 -1.82 4.96
C GLY A 14 -2.61 -1.35 3.73
N VAL A 15 -3.80 -1.89 3.52
CA VAL A 15 -4.70 -1.46 2.44
C VAL A 15 -5.10 0.01 2.61
N LEU A 16 -5.44 0.42 3.84
CA LEU A 16 -5.86 1.78 4.14
C LEU A 16 -4.74 2.80 3.85
N LEU A 17 -3.50 2.49 4.24
CA LEU A 17 -2.32 3.30 3.92
C LEU A 17 -2.07 3.38 2.41
N SER A 18 -2.21 2.27 1.68
CA SER A 18 -2.07 2.26 0.23
C SER A 18 -3.12 3.09 -0.48
N VAL A 19 -4.37 3.03 -0.03
CA VAL A 19 -5.48 3.85 -0.56
C VAL A 19 -5.21 5.33 -0.31
N VAL A 20 -4.74 5.70 0.89
CA VAL A 20 -4.37 7.08 1.21
C VAL A 20 -3.23 7.57 0.31
N ALA A 21 -2.16 6.78 0.16
CA ALA A 21 -1.03 7.15 -0.70
C ALA A 21 -1.45 7.35 -2.17
N GLY A 22 -2.27 6.42 -2.71
CA GLY A 22 -2.80 6.56 -4.06
C GLY A 22 -3.77 7.73 -4.22
N GLY A 23 -4.64 7.96 -3.23
CA GLY A 23 -5.57 9.07 -3.20
C GLY A 23 -4.86 10.42 -3.17
N VAL A 24 -3.86 10.58 -2.31
CA VAL A 24 -3.04 11.81 -2.23
C VAL A 24 -2.30 12.05 -3.54
N ALA A 25 -1.70 11.02 -4.14
CA ALA A 25 -1.02 11.13 -5.42
C ALA A 25 -1.97 11.48 -6.60
N ALA A 26 -3.25 11.13 -6.51
CA ALA A 26 -4.27 11.56 -7.47
C ALA A 26 -4.81 12.98 -7.18
N ALA A 27 -4.88 13.37 -5.90
CA ALA A 27 -5.46 14.63 -5.47
C ALA A 27 -4.49 15.82 -5.65
N LEU A 28 -3.17 15.58 -5.52
CA LEU A 28 -2.19 16.64 -5.65
C LEU A 28 -2.18 17.20 -7.09
N PRO A 29 -2.41 18.51 -7.25
CA PRO A 29 -2.38 19.14 -8.56
C PRO A 29 -0.92 19.22 -9.03
N ASP A 30 -0.60 18.40 -10.01
CA ASP A 30 0.70 18.39 -10.67
C ASP A 30 0.61 19.27 -11.92
N ALA A 31 1.46 20.29 -12.02
CA ALA A 31 1.50 21.22 -13.15
C ALA A 31 1.71 20.53 -14.51
N SER A 32 2.21 19.30 -14.50
CA SER A 32 2.48 18.46 -15.67
C SER A 32 1.32 17.57 -16.14
N ALA A 33 0.25 17.40 -15.35
CA ALA A 33 -0.92 16.65 -15.82
C ALA A 33 -2.24 17.35 -15.48
N ASN A 34 -2.71 18.09 -16.48
CA ASN A 34 -3.96 18.82 -16.46
C ASN A 34 -5.18 17.91 -16.64
N HIS A 35 -5.02 16.73 -17.24
CA HIS A 35 -6.11 15.77 -17.39
C HIS A 35 -6.30 14.90 -16.14
N TRP A 36 -7.57 14.77 -15.74
CA TRP A 36 -8.00 13.94 -14.61
C TRP A 36 -7.53 12.48 -14.73
N SER A 37 -7.53 11.92 -15.95
CA SER A 37 -7.07 10.55 -16.24
C SER A 37 -5.63 10.29 -15.82
N ASP A 38 -4.73 11.26 -16.02
CA ASP A 38 -3.32 11.10 -15.69
C ASP A 38 -3.07 11.18 -14.18
N ARG A 39 -3.87 11.99 -13.47
CA ARG A 39 -3.86 12.04 -12.00
C ARG A 39 -4.35 10.72 -11.40
N CYS A 40 -5.45 10.17 -11.90
CA CYS A 40 -5.91 8.83 -11.49
C CYS A 40 -4.87 7.74 -11.79
N ARG A 41 -4.22 7.78 -12.96
CA ARG A 41 -3.18 6.80 -13.32
C ARG A 41 -1.96 6.89 -12.40
N ARG A 42 -1.55 8.09 -12.00
CA ARG A 42 -0.49 8.29 -10.99
C ARG A 42 -0.89 7.79 -9.62
N GLY A 43 -2.10 8.13 -9.17
CA GLY A 43 -2.65 7.59 -7.92
C GLY A 43 -2.68 6.07 -7.90
N PHE A 44 -3.11 5.45 -8.99
CA PHE A 44 -3.10 3.99 -9.13
C PHE A 44 -1.69 3.40 -9.10
N LYS A 45 -0.71 4.03 -9.76
CA LYS A 45 0.69 3.61 -9.68
C LYS A 45 1.25 3.73 -8.26
N ALA A 46 0.95 4.82 -7.56
CA ALA A 46 1.36 5.02 -6.17
C ALA A 46 0.71 4.00 -5.23
N PHE A 47 -0.59 3.70 -5.43
CA PHE A 47 -1.29 2.61 -4.75
C PHE A 47 -0.58 1.27 -4.96
N LEU A 48 -0.33 0.88 -6.21
CA LEU A 48 0.34 -0.39 -6.52
C LEU A 48 1.75 -0.47 -5.92
N ALA A 49 2.52 0.61 -6.00
CA ALA A 49 3.86 0.67 -5.42
C ALA A 49 3.81 0.48 -3.89
N SER A 50 2.92 1.19 -3.21
CA SER A 50 2.75 1.07 -1.75
C SER A 50 2.26 -0.32 -1.33
N MET A 51 1.31 -0.92 -2.06
CA MET A 51 0.86 -2.30 -1.80
C MET A 51 2.00 -3.30 -2.01
N THR A 52 2.81 -3.11 -3.05
CA THR A 52 3.94 -4.01 -3.35
C THR A 52 4.98 -3.96 -2.24
N LEU A 53 5.37 -2.75 -1.80
CA LEU A 53 6.28 -2.56 -0.68
C LEU A 53 5.74 -3.18 0.60
N TYR A 54 4.44 -3.01 0.85
CA TYR A 54 3.77 -3.58 2.01
C TYR A 54 3.81 -5.12 2.00
N ILE A 55 3.48 -5.75 0.87
CA ILE A 55 3.56 -7.21 0.71
C ILE A 55 5.00 -7.70 0.90
N ALA A 56 5.97 -7.02 0.28
CA ALA A 56 7.38 -7.36 0.41
C ALA A 56 7.86 -7.26 1.88
N PHE A 57 7.43 -6.23 2.61
CA PHE A 57 7.72 -6.07 4.02
C PHE A 57 7.12 -7.21 4.86
N VAL A 58 5.86 -7.56 4.64
CA VAL A 58 5.21 -8.69 5.33
C VAL A 58 5.95 -10.00 5.05
N LEU A 59 6.30 -10.27 3.79
CA LEU A 59 7.08 -11.46 3.43
C LEU A 59 8.47 -11.48 4.08
N MET A 60 9.15 -10.34 4.15
CA MET A 60 10.44 -10.22 4.84
C MET A 60 10.31 -10.56 6.33
N VAL A 61 9.30 -10.00 7.02
CA VAL A 61 9.05 -10.27 8.44
C VAL A 61 8.76 -11.76 8.67
N LEU A 62 7.96 -12.38 7.80
CA LEU A 62 7.69 -13.82 7.85
C LEU A 62 8.95 -14.66 7.61
N ALA A 63 9.77 -14.29 6.63
CA ALA A 63 11.03 -14.98 6.33
C ALA A 63 12.03 -14.90 7.49
N VAL A 64 12.18 -13.72 8.11
CA VAL A 64 13.03 -13.54 9.30
C VAL A 64 12.50 -14.38 10.46
N ARG A 65 11.19 -14.38 10.71
CA ARG A 65 10.59 -15.25 11.75
C ARG A 65 10.81 -16.73 11.49
N ALA A 66 10.74 -17.17 10.22
CA ALA A 66 10.98 -18.55 9.84
C ALA A 66 12.46 -18.94 9.96
N GLY A 67 13.40 -18.04 9.66
CA GLY A 67 14.84 -18.30 9.80
C GLY A 67 15.37 -18.25 11.23
N LEU A 68 14.61 -17.67 12.16
CA LEU A 68 14.90 -17.66 13.60
C LEU A 68 14.29 -18.85 14.36
N ALA A 69 13.54 -19.72 13.68
CA ALA A 69 12.93 -20.93 14.22
C ALA A 69 13.79 -22.16 13.89
#